data_AF-A0A7S1AX27-F1
#
_entry.id   AF-A0A7S1AX27-F1
#
_cell.length_a   1.000
_cell.length_b   1.000
_cell.length_c   1.000
_cell.angle_alpha   90.00
_cell.angle_beta   90.00
_cell.angle_gamma   90.00
#
_symmetry.space_group_name_H-M   'P 1'
#
loop_
_entity.id
_entity.type
_entity.pdbx_description
1 polymer ?
#
loop_
_entity_poly.entity_id
_entity_poly.type
_entity_poly.pdbx_seq_one_letter_code
_entity_poly.pdbx_strand_id
1 'polypeptide(L)'
;LKCWTELIAFVVMGVTCSSCSVEEGCVVCTSSRESVFAEPQQASFGGPDTLLFASEHYGGLWVQQLRDVARTSRQFPDMIMMGDFGVDSDEEKALCLAVALVRIGVVHRMSVIANTGDSMMRARLAKGTLQALGAGDVPVAAGVSGRSLGGNGDFEFDCRYLASEDELDPRGGQELFFTALDNASKDGRQVCIVLNSALSDMRNVLEDARWKTLRHAVNNVTVMGGATSKAGTLVMDPLACNNFIDLAAASAVYERLSREVPFFVVSRHAAAQVQLGT
;
A
#
# COMPACT_ATOMS: atom_id res chain seq x y z
N LEU A 1 6.47 6.04 -11.70
CA LEU A 1 7.50 6.04 -10.65
C LEU A 1 7.18 7.03 -9.54
N LYS A 2 7.38 8.36 -9.64
CA LYS A 2 7.20 9.34 -8.52
C LYS A 2 5.88 9.20 -7.72
N CYS A 3 4.72 9.14 -8.39
CA CYS A 3 3.39 9.04 -7.77
C CYS A 3 3.20 7.87 -6.79
N TRP A 4 3.65 6.67 -7.15
CA TRP A 4 3.48 5.48 -6.32
C TRP A 4 4.68 5.25 -5.39
N THR A 5 5.90 5.63 -5.82
CA THR A 5 7.12 5.65 -4.97
C THR A 5 6.89 6.43 -3.70
N GLU A 6 6.38 7.65 -3.82
CA GLU A 6 6.09 8.46 -2.65
C GLU A 6 4.95 7.87 -1.84
N LEU A 7 3.85 7.39 -2.44
CA LEU A 7 2.74 6.75 -1.72
C LEU A 7 3.21 5.63 -0.78
N ILE A 8 3.98 4.67 -1.29
CA ILE A 8 4.45 3.53 -0.47
C ILE A 8 5.60 3.94 0.46
N ALA A 9 6.39 4.96 0.13
CA ALA A 9 7.37 5.51 1.08
C ALA A 9 6.73 6.32 2.21
N PHE A 10 5.65 7.08 1.94
CA PHE A 10 4.81 7.71 2.95
C PHE A 10 4.24 6.64 3.90
N VAL A 11 3.77 5.51 3.34
CA VAL A 11 3.23 4.34 4.08
C VAL A 11 4.26 3.69 5.00
N VAL A 12 5.48 3.45 4.51
CA VAL A 12 6.46 2.67 5.27
C VAL A 12 7.28 3.55 6.21
N MET A 13 7.54 4.81 5.85
CA MET A 13 8.44 5.67 6.60
C MET A 13 7.73 6.70 7.49
N GLY A 14 6.41 6.91 7.40
CA GLY A 14 5.72 7.91 8.22
C GLY A 14 6.29 9.33 8.14
N VAL A 15 7.01 9.65 7.05
CA VAL A 15 7.62 10.97 6.81
C VAL A 15 6.69 11.78 5.91
N THR A 16 6.31 12.97 6.37
CA THR A 16 5.63 13.96 5.53
C THR A 16 6.61 14.53 4.50
N CYS A 17 6.32 14.40 3.20
CA CYS A 17 7.07 15.11 2.18
C CYS A 17 6.93 16.62 2.41
N SER A 18 8.06 17.35 2.48
CA SER A 18 8.08 18.79 2.72
C SER A 18 7.40 19.61 1.61
N SER A 19 7.13 19.00 0.45
CA SER A 19 6.36 19.61 -0.65
C SER A 19 4.87 19.26 -0.64
N CYS A 20 4.40 18.36 0.22
CA CYS A 20 2.97 18.03 0.34
C CYS A 20 2.39 18.72 1.58
N SER A 21 1.81 19.90 1.41
CA SER A 21 1.08 20.56 2.49
C SER A 21 -0.22 19.79 2.80
N VAL A 22 -0.53 19.64 4.08
CA VAL A 22 -1.84 19.13 4.56
C VAL A 22 -2.98 20.06 4.08
N GLU A 23 -2.66 21.32 3.81
CA GLU A 23 -3.62 22.35 3.38
C GLU A 23 -4.17 22.15 1.97
N GLU A 24 -3.45 21.47 1.06
CA GLU A 24 -3.88 21.25 -0.33
C GLU A 24 -4.66 19.93 -0.54
N GLY A 25 -5.01 19.21 0.53
CA GLY A 25 -5.85 18.00 0.43
C GLY A 25 -5.18 16.81 -0.28
N CYS A 26 -3.85 16.82 -0.40
CA CYS A 26 -3.09 15.72 -1.00
C CYS A 26 -3.03 14.49 -0.07
N VAL A 27 -2.76 14.72 1.22
CA VAL A 27 -2.73 13.68 2.25
C VAL A 27 -3.47 14.18 3.49
N VAL A 28 -4.38 13.38 4.03
CA VAL A 28 -5.11 13.67 5.27
C VAL A 28 -4.86 12.56 6.29
N CYS A 29 -4.55 12.94 7.53
CA CYS A 29 -4.25 12.01 8.63
C CYS A 29 -5.06 12.36 9.88
N THR A 30 -5.43 11.35 10.68
CA THR A 30 -6.17 11.53 11.94
C THR A 30 -5.31 11.44 13.20
N SER A 31 -4.03 11.09 13.12
CA SER A 31 -3.18 10.95 14.30
C SER A 31 -2.32 12.20 14.57
N SER A 32 -2.34 12.67 15.82
CA SER A 32 -1.46 13.72 16.36
C SER A 32 -0.09 13.19 16.83
N ARG A 33 0.29 11.96 16.48
CA ARG A 33 1.63 11.48 16.80
C ARG A 33 2.63 12.27 15.97
N GLU A 34 3.51 13.02 16.65
CA GLU A 34 4.73 13.54 16.05
C GLU A 34 5.43 12.40 15.29
N SER A 35 5.95 12.70 14.09
CA SER A 35 6.69 11.73 13.31
C SER A 35 7.70 11.04 14.22
N VAL A 36 7.72 9.71 14.24
CA VAL A 36 8.68 8.92 15.05
C VAL A 36 10.12 9.05 14.52
N PHE A 37 10.34 9.96 13.58
CA PHE A 37 11.56 10.13 12.81
C PHE A 37 12.14 11.52 13.12
N ALA A 38 13.30 11.52 13.77
CA ALA A 38 14.09 12.73 13.97
C ALA A 38 14.58 13.27 12.62
N GLU A 39 14.70 14.61 12.49
CA GLU A 39 15.36 15.24 11.35
C GLU A 39 16.78 14.65 11.16
N PRO A 40 17.20 14.28 9.93
CA PRO A 40 18.53 13.75 9.71
C PRO A 40 19.57 14.86 9.82
N GLN A 41 20.55 14.69 10.71
CA GLN A 41 21.79 15.47 10.65
C GLN A 41 22.61 15.03 9.43
N GLN A 42 23.07 16.00 8.64
CA GLN A 42 23.91 15.79 7.46
C GLN A 42 25.16 14.97 7.80
N ALA A 43 25.37 13.84 7.12
CA ALA A 43 26.62 13.10 7.14
C ALA A 43 27.11 12.82 5.71
N SER A 44 28.42 12.92 5.51
CA SER A 44 29.12 12.81 4.22
C SER A 44 29.93 11.51 4.10
N PHE A 45 30.28 11.19 2.84
CA PHE A 45 31.16 10.10 2.34
C PHE A 45 30.51 8.69 2.27
N GLY A 46 30.84 7.80 1.33
CA GLY A 46 31.85 7.73 0.28
C GLY A 46 32.31 6.26 0.14
N GLY A 47 31.91 5.55 -0.92
CA GLY A 47 32.35 4.17 -1.20
C GLY A 47 31.52 3.46 -2.28
N PRO A 48 32.14 2.64 -3.14
CA PRO A 48 31.48 2.06 -4.32
C PRO A 48 30.78 0.74 -3.95
N ASP A 49 29.55 0.55 -4.45
CA ASP A 49 29.15 -0.69 -5.14
C ASP A 49 27.64 -0.69 -5.51
N THR A 50 27.44 -0.76 -6.83
CA THR A 50 26.39 -1.50 -7.56
C THR A 50 24.92 -1.27 -7.18
N LEU A 51 24.47 -0.02 -7.31
CA LEU A 51 23.06 0.35 -7.67
C LEU A 51 22.95 1.84 -8.05
N LEU A 52 24.01 2.41 -8.63
CA LEU A 52 24.21 3.85 -8.74
C LEU A 52 24.47 4.29 -10.18
N PHE A 53 23.39 4.61 -10.89
CA PHE A 53 23.38 5.66 -11.94
C PHE A 53 22.02 6.37 -12.01
N ALA A 54 21.33 6.51 -10.88
CA ALA A 54 20.22 7.46 -10.74
C ALA A 54 20.65 8.74 -9.98
N SER A 55 21.95 8.89 -9.70
CA SER A 55 22.45 9.80 -8.67
C SER A 55 22.62 11.25 -9.07
N GLU A 56 22.45 11.64 -10.34
CA GLU A 56 22.68 13.06 -10.68
C GLU A 56 21.39 13.83 -10.97
N HIS A 57 20.30 13.21 -11.43
CA HIS A 57 19.07 13.97 -11.75
C HIS A 57 17.72 13.29 -11.42
N TYR A 58 17.67 12.06 -10.90
CA TYR A 58 16.39 11.39 -10.63
C TYR A 58 16.41 10.47 -9.41
N GLY A 59 15.74 10.86 -8.31
CA GLY A 59 15.47 9.98 -7.18
C GLY A 59 16.66 9.68 -6.24
N GLY A 60 17.86 10.19 -6.51
CA GLY A 60 19.06 9.92 -5.68
C GLY A 60 18.89 10.26 -4.19
N LEU A 61 18.43 11.48 -3.88
CA LEU A 61 18.22 11.92 -2.49
C LEU A 61 17.14 11.10 -1.77
N TRP A 62 16.03 10.81 -2.44
CA TRP A 62 14.93 10.07 -1.84
C TRP A 62 15.28 8.59 -1.62
N VAL A 63 15.95 7.96 -2.59
CA VAL A 63 16.46 6.58 -2.42
C VAL A 63 17.52 6.52 -1.31
N GLN A 64 18.35 7.56 -1.17
CA GLN A 64 19.29 7.67 -0.06
C GLN A 64 18.55 7.79 1.28
N GLN A 65 17.55 8.67 1.40
CA GLN A 65 16.73 8.79 2.60
C GLN A 65 16.06 7.46 2.96
N LEU A 66 15.50 6.75 1.98
CA LEU A 66 14.95 5.41 2.20
C LEU A 66 15.99 4.42 2.70
N ARG A 67 17.20 4.43 2.12
CA ARG A 67 18.31 3.58 2.56
C ARG A 67 18.77 3.95 3.96
N ASP A 68 18.76 5.22 4.32
CA ASP A 68 19.17 5.69 5.64
C ASP A 68 18.12 5.30 6.69
N VAL A 69 16.84 5.45 6.38
CA VAL A 69 15.74 4.91 7.20
C VAL A 69 15.86 3.39 7.31
N ALA A 70 16.16 2.69 6.21
CA ALA A 70 16.42 1.26 6.23
C ALA A 70 17.57 0.93 7.20
N ARG A 71 18.71 1.62 7.11
CA ARG A 71 19.88 1.35 7.96
C ARG A 71 19.67 1.66 9.44
N THR A 72 18.83 2.64 9.74
CA THR A 72 18.65 3.16 11.11
C THR A 72 17.45 2.57 11.84
N SER A 73 16.46 2.03 11.10
CA SER A 73 15.28 1.42 11.70
C SER A 73 15.63 0.07 12.33
N ARG A 74 15.26 -0.11 13.60
CA ARG A 74 15.53 -1.36 14.35
C ARG A 74 14.64 -2.53 13.93
N GLN A 75 13.49 -2.25 13.32
CA GLN A 75 12.54 -3.24 12.81
C GLN A 75 11.81 -2.68 11.59
N PHE A 76 11.74 -3.46 10.52
CA PHE A 76 10.95 -3.12 9.33
C PHE A 76 9.57 -3.74 9.42
N PRO A 77 8.52 -3.00 9.05
CA PRO A 77 7.18 -3.54 9.04
C PRO A 77 7.01 -4.59 7.93
N ASP A 78 6.09 -5.51 8.15
CA ASP A 78 5.45 -6.24 7.05
C ASP A 78 4.46 -5.34 6.31
N MET A 79 4.11 -5.74 5.10
CA MET A 79 3.13 -5.05 4.27
C MET A 79 2.01 -6.00 3.87
N ILE A 80 0.77 -5.54 4.03
CA ILE A 80 -0.39 -6.15 3.37
C ILE A 80 -0.93 -5.15 2.36
N MET A 81 -0.99 -5.54 1.10
CA MET A 81 -1.52 -4.72 0.01
C MET A 81 -2.83 -5.30 -0.50
N MET A 82 -3.88 -4.48 -0.53
CA MET A 82 -5.15 -4.78 -1.19
C MET A 82 -5.26 -3.93 -2.47
N GLY A 83 -5.56 -4.55 -3.61
CA GLY A 83 -5.61 -3.86 -4.90
C GLY A 83 -6.51 -4.55 -5.93
N ASP A 84 -6.90 -3.82 -6.97
CA ASP A 84 -7.72 -4.26 -8.10
C ASP A 84 -6.90 -4.35 -9.39
N PHE A 85 -5.80 -5.10 -9.31
CA PHE A 85 -4.82 -5.31 -10.39
C PHE A 85 -5.47 -5.59 -11.75
N GLY A 86 -5.05 -4.87 -12.79
CA GLY A 86 -5.49 -5.07 -14.17
C GLY A 86 -6.60 -4.14 -14.66
N VAL A 87 -7.21 -3.31 -13.80
CA VAL A 87 -8.08 -2.21 -14.28
C VAL A 87 -7.24 -1.21 -15.07
N ASP A 88 -6.12 -0.80 -14.48
CA ASP A 88 -5.07 -0.06 -15.15
C ASP A 88 -3.68 -0.54 -14.67
N SER A 89 -2.65 0.24 -14.96
CA SER A 89 -1.25 -0.15 -14.70
C SER A 89 -0.72 0.33 -13.35
N ASP A 90 -1.54 1.00 -12.54
CA ASP A 90 -1.07 1.66 -11.33
C ASP A 90 -0.83 0.68 -10.17
N GLU A 91 -1.65 -0.35 -10.00
CA GLU A 91 -1.45 -1.38 -8.98
C GLU A 91 -0.24 -2.27 -9.30
N GLU A 92 0.02 -2.57 -10.58
CA GLU A 92 1.24 -3.29 -10.99
C GLU A 92 2.50 -2.45 -10.76
N LYS A 93 2.43 -1.12 -10.98
CA LYS A 93 3.53 -0.20 -10.59
C LYS A 93 3.71 -0.17 -9.08
N ALA A 94 2.63 -0.23 -8.30
CA ALA A 94 2.68 -0.32 -6.85
C ALA A 94 3.38 -1.62 -6.40
N LEU A 95 3.11 -2.76 -7.04
CA LEU A 95 3.83 -4.02 -6.79
C LEU A 95 5.32 -3.92 -7.13
N CYS A 96 5.67 -3.36 -8.29
CA CYS A 96 7.06 -3.16 -8.69
C CYS A 96 7.85 -2.43 -7.59
N LEU A 97 7.25 -1.39 -7.05
CA LEU A 97 7.82 -0.63 -5.96
C LEU A 97 7.86 -1.39 -4.65
N ALA A 98 6.78 -2.06 -4.26
CA ALA A 98 6.75 -2.81 -3.00
C ALA A 98 7.81 -3.92 -2.99
N VAL A 99 8.04 -4.59 -4.12
CA VAL A 99 9.16 -5.53 -4.31
C VAL A 99 10.51 -4.83 -4.15
N ALA A 100 10.68 -3.63 -4.72
CA ALA A 100 11.90 -2.86 -4.52
C ALA A 100 12.14 -2.52 -3.04
N LEU A 101 11.08 -2.12 -2.31
CA LEU A 101 11.14 -1.83 -0.87
C LEU A 101 11.51 -3.06 -0.03
N VAL A 102 11.00 -4.24 -0.38
CA VAL A 102 11.41 -5.51 0.24
C VAL A 102 12.90 -5.76 -0.01
N ARG A 103 13.37 -5.59 -1.25
CA ARG A 103 14.77 -5.83 -1.64
C ARG A 103 15.77 -4.90 -0.96
N ILE A 104 15.40 -3.64 -0.72
CA ILE A 104 16.25 -2.70 0.01
C ILE A 104 16.08 -2.78 1.53
N GLY A 105 15.26 -3.72 2.02
CA GLY A 105 15.05 -3.98 3.44
C GLY A 105 14.20 -2.92 4.14
N VAL A 106 13.38 -2.15 3.43
CA VAL A 106 12.44 -1.18 4.02
C VAL A 106 11.13 -1.87 4.44
N VAL A 107 10.76 -2.95 3.76
CA VAL A 107 9.65 -3.85 4.10
C VAL A 107 10.21 -5.25 4.36
N HIS A 108 9.76 -5.94 5.40
CA HIS A 108 10.29 -7.28 5.72
C HIS A 108 9.62 -8.39 4.89
N ARG A 109 8.30 -8.57 5.03
CA ARG A 109 7.49 -9.47 4.19
C ARG A 109 6.33 -8.70 3.59
N MET A 110 5.83 -9.22 2.48
CA MET A 110 4.67 -8.69 1.78
C MET A 110 3.61 -9.79 1.64
N SER A 111 2.34 -9.41 1.67
CA SER A 111 1.20 -10.25 1.29
C SER A 111 0.24 -9.42 0.47
N VAL A 112 -0.35 -10.02 -0.56
CA VAL A 112 -1.21 -9.31 -1.52
C VAL A 112 -2.59 -9.95 -1.55
N ILE A 113 -3.63 -9.12 -1.56
CA ILE A 113 -5.02 -9.53 -1.68
C ILE A 113 -5.62 -8.77 -2.86
N ALA A 114 -6.08 -9.50 -3.87
CA ALA A 114 -6.71 -8.89 -5.03
C ALA A 114 -8.23 -8.88 -4.89
N ASN A 115 -8.90 -7.77 -5.17
CA ASN A 115 -10.34 -7.67 -5.05
C ASN A 115 -10.96 -6.89 -6.21
N THR A 116 -12.28 -6.68 -6.16
CA THR A 116 -13.06 -5.97 -7.19
C THR A 116 -13.20 -6.76 -8.50
N GLY A 117 -14.34 -6.63 -9.19
CA GLY A 117 -14.62 -7.42 -10.39
C GLY A 117 -14.37 -8.93 -10.19
N ASP A 118 -13.66 -9.56 -11.14
CA ASP A 118 -13.15 -10.93 -11.02
C ASP A 118 -11.88 -10.97 -10.14
N SER A 119 -12.07 -11.02 -8.82
CA SER A 119 -10.97 -11.04 -7.86
C SER A 119 -10.00 -12.22 -8.03
N MET A 120 -10.48 -13.35 -8.57
CA MET A 120 -9.63 -14.50 -8.87
C MET A 120 -8.67 -14.17 -10.01
N MET A 121 -9.18 -13.65 -11.12
CA MET A 121 -8.35 -13.26 -12.25
C MET A 121 -7.34 -12.16 -11.88
N ARG A 122 -7.76 -11.19 -11.06
CA ARG A 122 -6.86 -10.14 -10.55
C ARG A 122 -5.78 -10.70 -9.62
N ALA A 123 -6.09 -11.69 -8.78
CA ALA A 123 -5.09 -12.36 -7.95
C ALA A 123 -4.06 -13.10 -8.80
N ARG A 124 -4.49 -13.77 -9.86
CA ARG A 124 -3.61 -14.43 -10.83
C ARG A 124 -2.70 -13.43 -11.54
N LEU A 125 -3.23 -12.26 -11.92
CA LEU A 125 -2.44 -11.19 -12.51
C LEU A 125 -1.37 -10.69 -11.52
N ALA A 126 -1.77 -10.34 -10.29
CA ALA A 126 -0.84 -9.89 -9.26
C ALA A 126 0.26 -10.92 -8.96
N LYS A 127 -0.10 -12.21 -8.85
CA LYS A 127 0.85 -13.31 -8.66
C LYS A 127 1.82 -13.43 -9.84
N GLY A 128 1.29 -13.34 -11.05
CA GLY A 128 2.05 -13.30 -12.29
C GLY A 128 3.06 -12.17 -12.37
N THR A 129 2.62 -10.94 -12.04
CA THR A 129 3.47 -9.75 -11.97
C THR A 129 4.59 -9.97 -10.94
N LEU A 130 4.28 -10.51 -9.75
CA LEU A 130 5.27 -10.81 -8.72
C LEU A 130 6.28 -11.87 -9.17
N GLN A 131 5.85 -12.91 -9.89
CA GLN A 131 6.75 -13.90 -10.48
C GLN A 131 7.67 -13.29 -11.53
N ALA A 132 7.13 -12.47 -12.43
CA ALA A 132 7.91 -11.75 -13.44
C ALA A 132 8.94 -10.79 -12.81
N LEU A 133 8.61 -10.22 -11.65
CA LEU A 133 9.52 -9.39 -10.86
C LEU A 133 10.56 -10.19 -10.07
N GLY A 134 10.49 -11.53 -10.02
CA GLY A 134 11.38 -12.38 -9.20
C GLY A 134 11.06 -12.32 -7.71
N ALA A 135 9.78 -12.16 -7.36
CA ALA A 135 9.22 -12.15 -6.01
C ALA A 135 8.05 -13.14 -5.90
N GLY A 136 8.17 -14.29 -6.59
CA GLY A 136 7.11 -15.30 -6.69
C GLY A 136 6.80 -16.04 -5.39
N ASP A 137 7.60 -15.85 -4.34
CA ASP A 137 7.37 -16.37 -2.99
C ASP A 137 6.35 -15.56 -2.19
N VAL A 138 6.03 -14.34 -2.63
CA VAL A 138 5.00 -13.52 -2.00
C VAL A 138 3.63 -14.21 -2.09
N PRO A 139 2.92 -14.41 -0.97
CA PRO A 139 1.58 -14.98 -0.97
C PRO A 139 0.58 -13.97 -1.55
N VAL A 140 -0.28 -14.48 -2.44
CA VAL A 140 -1.32 -13.70 -3.10
C VAL A 140 -2.63 -14.46 -2.99
N ALA A 141 -3.68 -13.81 -2.51
CA ALA A 141 -5.00 -14.41 -2.39
C ALA A 141 -6.06 -13.61 -3.14
N ALA A 142 -7.09 -14.29 -3.62
CA ALA A 142 -8.33 -13.64 -4.04
C ALA A 142 -9.13 -13.19 -2.82
N GLY A 143 -9.51 -11.91 -2.82
CA GLY A 143 -10.44 -11.28 -1.89
C GLY A 143 -11.87 -11.28 -2.42
N VAL A 144 -12.65 -10.31 -1.96
CA VAL A 144 -14.07 -10.17 -2.33
C VAL A 144 -14.20 -9.76 -3.80
N SER A 145 -14.92 -10.57 -4.58
CA SER A 145 -15.36 -10.19 -5.91
C SER A 145 -16.40 -9.08 -5.80
N GLY A 146 -16.28 -8.05 -6.63
CA GLY A 146 -17.05 -6.81 -6.49
C GLY A 146 -17.65 -6.34 -7.80
N ARG A 147 -18.19 -5.13 -7.79
CA ARG A 147 -18.63 -4.46 -9.01
C ARG A 147 -17.44 -4.31 -9.96
N SER A 148 -17.59 -4.71 -11.23
CA SER A 148 -16.60 -4.38 -12.25
C SER A 148 -16.71 -2.90 -12.61
N LEU A 149 -15.58 -2.20 -12.64
CA LEU A 149 -15.50 -0.78 -13.00
C LEU A 149 -15.62 -0.51 -14.51
N GLY A 150 -15.62 -1.57 -15.33
CA GLY A 150 -15.91 -1.48 -16.76
C GLY A 150 -14.67 -1.54 -17.64
N GLY A 151 -14.71 -2.51 -18.55
CA GLY A 151 -13.77 -2.83 -19.60
C GLY A 151 -14.29 -4.13 -20.23
N ASN A 152 -14.23 -4.28 -21.55
CA ASN A 152 -14.37 -5.63 -22.12
C ASN A 152 -13.13 -6.38 -21.62
N GLY A 153 -13.31 -7.26 -20.62
CA GLY A 153 -12.23 -7.92 -19.87
C GLY A 153 -11.23 -8.73 -20.71
N ASP A 154 -11.43 -8.77 -22.02
CA ASP A 154 -10.55 -9.38 -23.02
C ASP A 154 -9.12 -8.81 -22.98
N PHE A 155 -8.93 -7.51 -22.66
CA PHE A 155 -7.59 -6.90 -22.63
C PHE A 155 -6.97 -6.78 -21.24
N GLU A 156 -7.76 -6.76 -20.17
CA GLU A 156 -7.26 -6.59 -18.79
C GLU A 156 -6.32 -7.73 -18.38
N PHE A 157 -6.51 -8.92 -18.98
CA PHE A 157 -5.81 -10.14 -18.61
C PHE A 157 -5.08 -10.82 -19.78
N ASP A 158 -4.99 -10.17 -20.96
CA ASP A 158 -4.21 -10.65 -22.10
C ASP A 158 -2.71 -10.41 -21.86
N CYS A 159 -2.14 -11.20 -20.97
CA CYS A 159 -0.73 -11.14 -20.61
C CYS A 159 -0.12 -12.54 -20.52
N ARG A 160 1.17 -12.66 -20.88
CA ARG A 160 1.89 -13.94 -20.89
C ARG A 160 2.32 -14.44 -19.51
N TYR A 161 2.20 -13.60 -18.51
CA TYR A 161 2.70 -13.85 -17.16
C TYR A 161 1.57 -14.14 -16.16
N LEU A 162 0.32 -14.30 -16.61
CA LEU A 162 -0.78 -14.64 -15.73
C LEU A 162 -0.51 -15.97 -15.00
N ALA A 163 -0.52 -15.96 -13.67
CA ALA A 163 -0.29 -17.17 -12.89
C ALA A 163 -1.47 -18.16 -13.01
N SER A 164 -1.22 -19.41 -12.67
CA SER A 164 -2.27 -20.42 -12.48
C SER A 164 -3.00 -20.21 -11.15
N GLU A 165 -4.22 -20.75 -11.03
CA GLU A 165 -5.01 -20.62 -9.78
C GLU A 165 -4.39 -21.40 -8.61
N ASP A 166 -3.71 -22.51 -8.88
CA ASP A 166 -3.04 -23.33 -7.85
C ASP A 166 -1.79 -22.68 -7.26
N GLU A 167 -1.29 -21.60 -7.89
CA GLU A 167 -0.20 -20.78 -7.36
C GLU A 167 -0.69 -19.71 -6.37
N LEU A 168 -2.00 -19.52 -6.25
CA LEU A 168 -2.60 -18.62 -5.28
C LEU A 168 -2.67 -19.24 -3.89
N ASP A 169 -2.74 -18.38 -2.89
CA ASP A 169 -2.94 -18.80 -1.52
C ASP A 169 -4.35 -19.39 -1.35
N PRO A 170 -4.46 -20.69 -1.01
CA PRO A 170 -5.75 -21.39 -1.00
C PRO A 170 -6.65 -20.96 0.17
N ARG A 171 -6.12 -20.18 1.13
CA ARG A 171 -6.88 -19.74 2.31
C ARG A 171 -7.86 -18.61 2.00
N GLY A 172 -7.65 -17.89 0.89
CA GLY A 172 -8.42 -16.69 0.55
C GLY A 172 -7.96 -15.43 1.29
N GLY A 173 -8.45 -14.27 0.84
CA GLY A 173 -7.96 -12.95 1.26
C GLY A 173 -8.01 -12.68 2.76
N GLN A 174 -9.14 -12.98 3.41
CA GLN A 174 -9.32 -12.71 4.85
C GLN A 174 -8.39 -13.56 5.72
N GLU A 175 -8.21 -14.84 5.39
CA GLU A 175 -7.32 -15.73 6.14
C GLU A 175 -5.84 -15.40 5.89
N LEU A 176 -5.47 -15.02 4.66
CA LEU A 176 -4.13 -14.50 4.38
C LEU A 176 -3.84 -13.25 5.22
N PHE A 177 -4.80 -12.32 5.29
CA PHE A 177 -4.68 -11.10 6.09
C PHE A 177 -4.39 -11.40 7.56
N PHE A 178 -5.21 -12.25 8.19
CA PHE A 178 -5.04 -12.57 9.62
C PHE A 178 -3.80 -13.42 9.88
N THR A 179 -3.40 -14.30 8.95
CA THR A 179 -2.12 -15.01 9.07
C THR A 179 -0.95 -14.04 9.06
N ALA A 180 -0.97 -13.03 8.18
CA ALA A 180 0.08 -12.02 8.13
C ALA A 180 0.17 -11.20 9.43
N LEU A 181 -0.97 -10.76 9.98
CA LEU A 181 -1.00 -10.05 11.28
C LEU A 181 -0.51 -10.93 12.45
N ASP A 182 -0.97 -12.19 12.50
CA ASP A 182 -0.60 -13.11 13.57
C ASP A 182 0.91 -13.45 13.54
N ASN A 183 1.46 -13.70 12.34
CA ASN A 183 2.89 -13.92 12.16
C ASN A 183 3.71 -12.69 12.59
N ALA A 184 3.32 -11.49 12.16
CA ALA A 184 3.99 -10.27 12.58
C ALA A 184 3.91 -10.07 14.10
N SER A 185 2.74 -10.30 14.71
CA SER A 185 2.56 -10.20 16.15
C SER A 185 3.45 -11.18 16.92
N LYS A 186 3.55 -12.44 16.47
CA LYS A 186 4.39 -13.47 17.09
C LYS A 186 5.88 -13.17 16.98
N ASP A 187 6.28 -12.57 15.86
CA ASP A 187 7.67 -12.17 15.61
C ASP A 187 8.02 -10.83 16.28
N GLY A 188 7.08 -10.17 16.97
CA GLY A 188 7.28 -8.85 17.58
C GLY A 188 7.51 -7.75 16.56
N ARG A 189 6.91 -7.87 15.36
CA ARG A 189 6.99 -6.93 14.24
C ARG A 189 5.65 -6.22 14.06
N GLN A 190 5.64 -5.20 13.22
CA GLN A 190 4.43 -4.44 12.90
C GLN A 190 4.07 -4.59 11.42
N VAL A 191 2.84 -4.21 11.06
CA VAL A 191 2.31 -4.33 9.69
C VAL A 191 1.79 -2.97 9.22
N CYS A 192 2.20 -2.55 8.03
CA CYS A 192 1.57 -1.46 7.30
C CYS A 192 0.55 -2.04 6.32
N ILE A 193 -0.66 -1.48 6.31
CA ILE A 193 -1.72 -1.92 5.41
C ILE A 193 -1.90 -0.86 4.31
N VAL A 194 -1.86 -1.30 3.06
CA VAL A 194 -2.05 -0.47 1.86
C VAL A 194 -3.35 -0.86 1.18
N LEU A 195 -4.26 0.08 1.02
CA LEU A 195 -5.58 -0.11 0.43
C LEU A 195 -5.66 0.71 -0.88
N ASN A 196 -5.44 0.06 -2.01
CA ASN A 196 -5.40 0.71 -3.33
C ASN A 196 -6.65 0.46 -4.17
N SER A 197 -7.67 -0.18 -3.61
CA SER A 197 -8.89 -0.56 -4.33
C SER A 197 -10.12 -0.41 -3.43
N ALA A 198 -11.26 -1.00 -3.85
CA ALA A 198 -12.48 -1.06 -3.04
C ALA A 198 -12.22 -1.61 -1.64
N LEU A 199 -12.93 -1.05 -0.66
CA LEU A 199 -12.69 -1.30 0.77
C LEU A 199 -13.46 -2.50 1.35
N SER A 200 -14.06 -3.34 0.50
CA SER A 200 -14.92 -4.46 0.91
C SER A 200 -14.19 -5.51 1.75
N ASP A 201 -12.97 -5.92 1.37
CA ASP A 201 -12.16 -6.85 2.17
C ASP A 201 -11.78 -6.26 3.52
N MET A 202 -11.40 -4.98 3.55
CA MET A 202 -11.07 -4.30 4.79
C MET A 202 -12.28 -4.18 5.72
N ARG A 203 -13.49 -3.96 5.19
CA ARG A 203 -14.73 -4.03 6.01
C ARG A 203 -14.88 -5.40 6.65
N ASN A 204 -14.74 -6.47 5.87
CA ASN A 204 -14.86 -7.85 6.39
C ASN A 204 -13.81 -8.14 7.46
N VAL A 205 -12.57 -7.67 7.28
CA VAL A 205 -11.51 -7.74 8.29
C VAL A 205 -11.92 -7.05 9.58
N LEU A 206 -12.48 -5.83 9.50
CA LEU A 206 -12.89 -5.07 10.68
C LEU A 206 -14.05 -5.76 11.43
N GLU A 207 -14.97 -6.39 10.72
CA GLU A 207 -16.10 -7.13 11.28
C GLU A 207 -15.69 -8.44 11.96
N ASP A 208 -14.55 -9.02 11.58
CA ASP A 208 -14.01 -10.24 12.18
C ASP A 208 -13.52 -9.99 13.62
N ALA A 209 -13.83 -10.94 14.51
CA ALA A 209 -13.47 -10.87 15.92
C ALA A 209 -11.95 -10.82 16.15
N ARG A 210 -11.14 -11.42 15.27
CA ARG A 210 -9.67 -11.46 15.34
C ARG A 210 -9.04 -10.07 15.24
N TRP A 211 -9.70 -9.11 14.59
CA TRP A 211 -9.23 -7.73 14.54
C TRP A 211 -9.03 -7.13 15.94
N LYS A 212 -9.94 -7.44 16.88
CA LYS A 212 -9.85 -6.94 18.26
C LYS A 212 -8.60 -7.42 18.98
N THR A 213 -8.07 -8.58 18.61
CA THR A 213 -6.89 -9.18 19.25
C THR A 213 -5.61 -8.96 18.48
N LEU A 214 -5.67 -8.60 17.20
CA LEU A 214 -4.48 -8.48 16.34
C LEU A 214 -4.19 -7.05 15.86
N ARG A 215 -5.11 -6.08 16.06
CA ARG A 215 -4.89 -4.70 15.60
C ARG A 215 -3.66 -4.02 16.21
N HIS A 216 -3.13 -4.48 17.35
CA HIS A 216 -1.91 -3.94 17.94
C HIS A 216 -0.65 -4.24 17.11
N ALA A 217 -0.73 -5.20 16.17
CA ALA A 217 0.32 -5.45 15.20
C ALA A 217 0.29 -4.46 14.03
N VAL A 218 -0.77 -3.65 13.90
CA VAL A 218 -0.90 -2.67 12.81
C VAL A 218 -0.17 -1.38 13.18
N ASN A 219 0.84 -1.03 12.40
CA ASN A 219 1.54 0.25 12.52
C ASN A 219 0.66 1.40 12.01
N ASN A 220 0.19 1.26 10.77
CA ASN A 220 -0.66 2.23 10.10
C ASN A 220 -1.46 1.58 8.97
N VAL A 221 -2.50 2.28 8.54
CA VAL A 221 -3.26 1.96 7.35
C VAL A 221 -3.26 3.16 6.42
N THR A 222 -2.95 2.94 5.16
CA THR A 222 -3.00 3.96 4.11
C THR A 222 -3.98 3.53 3.04
N VAL A 223 -4.84 4.45 2.62
CA VAL A 223 -5.79 4.25 1.54
C VAL A 223 -5.57 5.24 0.41
N MET A 224 -5.55 4.75 -0.82
CA MET A 224 -5.76 5.58 -2.00
C MET A 224 -7.26 5.81 -2.15
N GLY A 225 -7.70 7.04 -1.93
CA GLY A 225 -9.12 7.36 -1.91
C GLY A 225 -9.36 8.86 -2.05
N GLY A 226 -10.44 9.35 -1.48
CA GLY A 226 -10.68 10.79 -1.37
C GLY A 226 -11.19 11.14 0.01
N ALA A 227 -10.65 12.21 0.57
CA ALA A 227 -11.12 12.79 1.81
C ALA A 227 -10.69 14.24 1.95
N THR A 228 -11.38 14.95 2.84
CA THR A 228 -11.02 16.28 3.32
C THR A 228 -10.89 16.25 4.83
N SER A 229 -10.14 17.20 5.40
CA SER A 229 -10.16 17.45 6.85
C SER A 229 -11.11 18.60 7.15
N LYS A 230 -12.12 18.37 8.00
CA LYS A 230 -13.02 19.42 8.48
C LYS A 230 -12.99 19.43 10.00
N ALA A 231 -12.48 20.53 10.57
CA ALA A 231 -12.32 20.68 12.03
C ALA A 231 -11.56 19.50 12.69
N GLY A 232 -10.48 19.03 12.04
CA GLY A 232 -9.68 17.91 12.52
C GLY A 232 -10.32 16.53 12.35
N THR A 233 -11.51 16.46 11.75
CA THR A 233 -12.18 15.19 11.43
C THR A 233 -12.02 14.87 9.96
N LEU A 234 -11.66 13.62 9.67
CA LEU A 234 -11.60 13.09 8.31
C LEU A 234 -13.01 12.90 7.75
N VAL A 235 -13.29 13.56 6.61
CA VAL A 235 -14.55 13.44 5.88
C VAL A 235 -14.25 12.79 4.54
N MET A 236 -14.71 11.56 4.36
CA MET A 236 -14.56 10.79 3.12
C MET A 236 -15.26 11.49 1.94
N ASP A 237 -14.61 11.50 0.77
CA ASP A 237 -15.23 11.88 -0.49
C ASP A 237 -15.92 10.65 -1.11
N PRO A 238 -17.27 10.63 -1.21
CA PRO A 238 -18.00 9.50 -1.77
C PRO A 238 -17.82 9.33 -3.28
N LEU A 239 -17.24 10.32 -3.98
CA LEU A 239 -17.03 10.30 -5.43
C LEU A 239 -15.65 9.82 -5.85
N ALA A 240 -14.72 9.63 -4.90
CA ALA A 240 -13.42 9.03 -5.20
C ALA A 240 -13.62 7.58 -5.65
N CYS A 241 -12.92 7.16 -6.72
CA CYS A 241 -13.17 5.88 -7.40
C CYS A 241 -13.27 4.68 -6.43
N ASN A 242 -12.23 4.48 -5.61
CA ASN A 242 -12.17 3.37 -4.65
C ASN A 242 -13.26 3.41 -3.57
N ASN A 243 -13.68 4.62 -3.18
CA ASN A 243 -14.78 4.79 -2.22
C ASN A 243 -16.13 4.50 -2.88
N PHE A 244 -16.31 4.90 -4.14
CA PHE A 244 -17.55 4.79 -4.87
C PHE A 244 -17.93 3.33 -5.22
N ILE A 245 -16.94 2.45 -5.39
CA ILE A 245 -17.17 1.03 -5.74
C ILE A 245 -18.04 0.32 -4.69
N ASP A 246 -17.73 0.52 -3.40
CA ASP A 246 -18.50 0.02 -2.26
C ASP A 246 -18.57 1.10 -1.17
N LEU A 247 -19.49 2.04 -1.36
CA LEU A 247 -19.64 3.21 -0.49
C LEU A 247 -19.95 2.84 0.97
N ALA A 248 -20.67 1.72 1.18
CA ALA A 248 -20.99 1.24 2.51
C ALA A 248 -19.74 0.72 3.22
N ALA A 249 -18.91 -0.09 2.54
CA ALA A 249 -17.62 -0.51 3.07
C ALA A 249 -16.70 0.67 3.32
N ALA A 250 -16.59 1.60 2.38
CA ALA A 250 -15.74 2.76 2.53
C ALA A 250 -16.12 3.61 3.74
N SER A 251 -17.42 3.91 3.91
CA SER A 251 -17.92 4.66 5.07
C SER A 251 -17.56 3.98 6.40
N ALA A 252 -17.77 2.67 6.50
CA ALA A 252 -17.47 1.89 7.70
C ALA A 252 -15.97 1.85 8.01
N VAL A 253 -15.14 1.65 6.98
CA VAL A 253 -13.67 1.59 7.12
C VAL A 253 -13.12 2.94 7.55
N TYR A 254 -13.54 4.03 6.91
CA TYR A 254 -13.10 5.38 7.27
C TYR A 254 -13.51 5.76 8.71
N GLU A 255 -14.76 5.50 9.09
CA GLU A 255 -15.24 5.80 10.44
C GLU A 255 -14.43 5.06 11.50
N ARG A 256 -14.14 3.77 11.27
CA ARG A 256 -13.52 2.92 12.26
C ARG A 256 -12.01 3.12 12.34
N LEU A 257 -11.31 3.06 11.21
CA LEU A 257 -9.85 3.16 11.19
C LEU A 257 -9.36 4.52 11.63
N SER A 258 -10.07 5.61 11.30
CA SER A 258 -9.70 6.97 11.74
C SER A 258 -9.60 7.12 13.26
N ARG A 259 -10.24 6.23 14.03
CA ARG A 259 -10.28 6.23 15.50
C ARG A 259 -9.41 5.13 16.12
N GLU A 260 -9.13 4.05 15.39
CA GLU A 260 -8.49 2.85 15.95
C GLU A 260 -6.99 2.76 15.67
N VAL A 261 -6.51 3.30 14.56
CA VAL A 261 -5.10 3.21 14.12
C VAL A 261 -4.67 4.49 13.40
N PRO A 262 -3.35 4.75 13.26
CA PRO A 262 -2.88 5.78 12.34
C PRO A 262 -3.41 5.52 10.93
N PHE A 263 -4.26 6.41 10.43
CA PHE A 263 -4.98 6.26 9.18
C PHE A 263 -4.65 7.42 8.24
N PHE A 264 -4.13 7.09 7.06
CA PHE A 264 -3.69 8.03 6.04
C PHE A 264 -4.56 7.87 4.79
N VAL A 265 -5.09 8.98 4.30
CA VAL A 265 -5.80 9.01 3.02
C VAL A 265 -4.98 9.80 2.04
N VAL A 266 -4.63 9.18 0.92
CA VAL A 266 -3.95 9.85 -0.17
C VAL A 266 -4.91 10.04 -1.32
N SER A 267 -5.06 11.29 -1.75
CA SER A 267 -5.97 11.66 -2.80
C SER A 267 -5.31 11.71 -4.16
N ARG A 268 -6.12 11.72 -5.22
CA ARG A 268 -5.65 11.96 -6.60
C ARG A 268 -4.88 13.27 -6.77
N HIS A 269 -5.06 14.23 -5.86
CA HIS A 269 -4.33 15.50 -5.91
C HIS A 269 -2.85 15.29 -5.62
N ALA A 270 -2.50 14.34 -4.73
CA ALA A 270 -1.12 13.97 -4.51
C ALA A 270 -0.49 13.47 -5.82
N ALA A 271 -1.18 12.57 -6.54
CA ALA A 271 -0.72 12.06 -7.84
C ALA A 271 -0.49 13.17 -8.88
N ALA A 272 -1.37 14.17 -8.91
CA ALA A 272 -1.27 15.29 -9.84
C ALA A 272 -0.02 16.17 -9.60
N GLN A 273 0.50 16.22 -8.37
CA GLN A 273 1.70 17.00 -8.04
C GLN A 273 3.02 16.30 -8.40
N VAL A 274 2.98 15.00 -8.65
CA VAL A 274 4.18 14.17 -8.87
C VAL A 274 4.10 13.37 -10.17
N GLN A 275 3.55 14.00 -11.21
CA GLN A 275 3.49 13.45 -12.55
C GLN A 275 4.88 13.03 -13.06
N LEU A 276 4.92 11.89 -13.75
CA LEU A 276 6.10 11.50 -14.51
C LEU A 276 6.15 12.36 -15.77
N GLY A 277 7.33 12.90 -16.07
CA GLY A 277 7.55 13.55 -17.36
C GLY A 277 7.21 12.58 -18.49
N THR A 278 6.43 13.07 -19.44
CA THR A 278 6.15 12.39 -20.73
C THR A 278 7.39 12.31 -21.58
#